data_AF-A0A3B8NE97-F1
#
_entry.id   AF-A0A3B8NE97-F1
#
_cell.length_a   1.000
_cell.length_b   1.000
_cell.length_c   1.000
_cell.angle_alpha   90.00
_cell.angle_beta   90.00
_cell.angle_gamma   90.00
#
_symmetry.space_group_name_H-M   'P 1'
#
loop_
_entity.id
_entity.type
_entity.pdbx_description
1 polymer ?
#
loop_
_entity_poly.entity_id
_entity_poly.type
_entity_poly.pdbx_seq_one_letter_code
_entity_poly.pdbx_strand_id
1 'polypeptide(L)' 'FKNGIKSIAAIDSIPSGIYSVKFNPAGTQIAAVGSDGHIRIFDTANGQKVTEFVPVPINQ' A
#
# COMPACT_ATOMS: atom_id res chain seq x y z
N PHE A 1 10.73 -9.11 -16.43
CA PHE A 1 9.36 -8.69 -16.80
C PHE A 1 9.22 -8.81 -18.32
N LYS A 2 8.41 -9.77 -18.82
CA LYS A 2 8.18 -9.99 -20.26
C LYS A 2 6.73 -9.61 -20.59
N ASN A 3 6.56 -8.99 -21.76
CA ASN A 3 5.32 -8.76 -22.52
C ASN A 3 4.27 -7.80 -21.89
N GLY A 4 4.33 -6.52 -22.26
CA GLY A 4 3.16 -5.62 -22.25
C GLY A 4 2.76 -4.98 -20.91
N ILE A 5 3.38 -5.36 -19.80
CA ILE A 5 3.09 -4.75 -18.49
C ILE A 5 3.98 -3.53 -18.26
N LYS A 6 3.36 -2.35 -18.12
CA LYS A 6 4.02 -1.12 -17.70
C LYS A 6 3.84 -0.93 -16.19
N SER A 7 4.94 -0.79 -15.45
CA SER A 7 4.88 -0.32 -14.07
C SER A 7 4.46 1.16 -14.06
N ILE A 8 3.39 1.46 -13.32
CA ILE A 8 2.89 2.84 -13.14
C ILE A 8 3.56 3.48 -11.93
N ALA A 9 3.79 2.68 -10.88
CA ALA A 9 4.50 3.09 -9.68
C ALA A 9 5.17 1.88 -9.01
N ALA A 10 6.29 2.15 -8.34
CA ALA A 10 6.94 1.24 -7.43
C ALA A 10 7.11 1.97 -6.09
N ILE A 11 6.85 1.26 -4.99
CA ILE A 11 7.06 1.78 -3.65
C ILE A 11 8.34 1.12 -3.14
N ASP A 12 9.46 1.82 -3.29
CA ASP A 12 10.79 1.24 -3.11
C ASP A 12 11.17 0.99 -1.65
N SER A 13 10.41 1.55 -0.70
CA SER A 13 10.58 1.21 0.71
C SER A 13 9.24 1.15 1.44
N ILE A 14 8.87 -0.07 1.81
CA ILE A 14 7.98 -0.31 2.95
C ILE A 14 8.82 -1.10 3.95
N PRO A 15 9.03 -0.59 5.18
CA PRO A 15 9.91 -1.22 6.17
C PRO A 15 9.27 -2.44 6.85
N SER A 16 8.57 -3.28 6.08
CA SER A 16 7.94 -4.51 6.55
C SER A 16 7.65 -5.50 5.43
N GLY A 17 7.52 -6.77 5.80
CA GLY A 17 6.97 -7.78 4.89
C GLY A 17 5.48 -7.53 4.67
N ILE A 18 5.06 -7.33 3.43
CA ILE A 18 3.65 -7.15 3.06
C ILE A 18 2.96 -8.52 2.99
N TYR A 19 1.87 -8.68 3.74
CA TYR A 19 1.09 -9.91 3.78
C TYR A 19 -0.18 -9.83 2.93
N SER A 20 -0.72 -8.63 2.72
CA SER A 20 -1.95 -8.45 1.95
C SER A 20 -1.99 -7.09 1.27
N VAL A 21 -2.58 -7.09 0.08
CA VAL A 21 -2.91 -5.89 -0.69
C VAL A 21 -4.33 -6.00 -1.23
N LYS A 22 -5.08 -4.89 -1.19
CA LYS A 22 -6.45 -4.83 -1.71
C LYS A 22 -6.74 -3.47 -2.34
N PHE A 23 -7.34 -3.48 -3.52
CA PHE A 23 -7.95 -2.29 -4.11
C PHE A 23 -9.26 -1.96 -3.39
N ASN A 24 -9.58 -0.67 -3.30
CA ASN A 24 -10.95 -0.27 -3.01
C ASN A 24 -11.87 -0.60 -4.20
N PRO A 25 -13.21 -0.64 -4.02
CA PRO A 25 -14.14 -0.99 -5.11
C PRO A 25 -14.04 -0.09 -6.34
N ALA A 26 -13.65 1.18 -6.16
CA ALA A 26 -13.46 2.14 -7.24
C ALA A 26 -12.12 1.96 -7.99
N GLY A 27 -11.20 1.13 -7.48
CA GLY A 27 -9.86 0.94 -8.05
C GLY A 27 -8.93 2.14 -7.93
N THR A 28 -9.32 3.20 -7.22
CA THR A 28 -8.55 4.45 -7.10
C THR A 28 -7.48 4.38 -6.01
N GLN A 29 -7.65 3.50 -5.03
CA GLN A 29 -6.72 3.32 -3.93
C GLN A 29 -6.37 1.86 -3.72
N ILE A 30 -5.16 1.61 -3.21
CA ILE A 30 -4.70 0.31 -2.74
C ILE A 30 -4.32 0.41 -1.26
N ALA A 31 -4.81 -0.53 -0.46
CA ALA A 31 -4.37 -0.76 0.90
C ALA A 31 -3.27 -1.83 0.92
N ALA A 32 -2.19 -1.57 1.64
CA ALA A 32 -1.11 -2.53 1.91
C ALA A 32 -0.90 -2.67 3.42
N VAL A 33 -0.79 -3.90 3.89
CA VAL A 33 -0.58 -4.24 5.32
C VAL A 33 0.50 -5.30 5.47
N GLY A 34 1.26 -5.20 6.56
CA GLY A 34 2.42 -6.04 6.79
C GLY A 34 2.72 -6.32 8.26
N SER A 35 3.91 -6.88 8.49
CA SER A 35 4.40 -7.32 9.79
C SER A 35 4.54 -6.21 10.84
N ASP A 36 4.56 -4.95 10.42
CA ASP A 36 4.68 -3.79 11.30
C ASP A 36 3.33 -3.29 11.85
N GLY A 37 2.22 -3.91 11.43
CA GLY A 37 0.88 -3.55 11.88
C GLY A 37 0.35 -2.22 11.33
N HIS A 38 1.07 -1.57 10.41
CA HIS A 38 0.60 -0.35 9.76
C HIS A 38 -0.31 -0.70 8.57
N ILE A 39 -1.38 0.09 8.42
CA ILE A 39 -2.20 0.16 7.22
C ILE A 39 -1.73 1.36 6.41
N ARG A 40 -1.35 1.12 5.15
CA ARG A 40 -0.88 2.16 4.22
C ARG A 40 -1.82 2.23 3.03
N ILE A 41 -2.27 3.42 2.72
CA ILE A 41 -3.15 3.69 1.57
C ILE A 41 -2.36 4.46 0.52
N PHE A 42 -2.40 3.99 -0.72
CA PHE A 42 -1.74 4.62 -1.85
C PHE A 42 -2.75 4.96 -2.95
N ASP A 43 -2.50 6.06 -3.65
CA ASP A 43 -3.17 6.42 -4.90
C ASP A 43 -2.66 5.52 -6.03
N THR A 44 -3.58 4.98 -6.81
CA THR A 44 -3.25 4.01 -7.87
C THR A 44 -2.77 4.64 -9.17
N ALA A 45 -3.09 5.91 -9.42
CA ALA A 45 -2.72 6.59 -10.65
C ALA A 45 -1.24 7.01 -10.64
N ASN A 46 -0.71 7.36 -9.47
CA ASN A 46 0.66 7.86 -9.33
C ASN A 46 1.51 7.14 -8.27
N GLY A 47 0.92 6.22 -7.50
CA GLY A 47 1.63 5.46 -6.45
C GLY A 47 1.95 6.24 -5.19
N GLN A 48 1.46 7.46 -5.03
CA GLN A 48 1.74 8.27 -3.86
C GLN A 48 1.00 7.75 -2.63
N LYS A 49 1.66 7.80 -1.47
CA LYS A 49 1.03 7.47 -0.19
C LYS A 49 0.01 8.55 0.18
N VAL A 50 -1.24 8.15 0.32
CA VAL A 50 -2.35 9.01 0.77
C VAL A 50 -2.33 9.13 2.29
N THR A 51 -2.21 8.01 3.00
CA THR A 51 -2.16 7.98 4.47
C THR A 51 -1.54 6.71 5.02
N GLU A 52 -1.19 6.73 6.30
CA GLU A 52 -0.65 5.62 7.07
C GLU A 52 -1.10 5.72 8.52
N PHE A 53 -1.56 4.60 9.07
CA PHE A 53 -2.02 4.53 10.46
C PHE A 53 -1.93 3.11 11.00
N VAL A 54 -1.79 2.98 12.32
CA VAL A 54 -2.05 1.71 13.02
C VAL A 54 -3.55 1.59 13.25
N PRO A 55 -4.19 0.43 12.99
CA PRO A 55 -5.63 0.27 13.22
C PRO A 55 -6.01 0.36 14.70
N VAL A 56 -5.06 0.05 15.59
CA VAL A 56 -5.23 0.20 17.04
C VAL A 56 -4.07 1.04 17.58
N PRO A 57 -4.33 2.28 18.03
CA PRO A 57 -3.35 3.05 18.78
C PRO A 57 -3.09 2.34 20.10
N ILE A 58 -1.85 1.90 20.33
CA ILE A 58 -1.39 1.55 21.67
C ILE A 58 -1.12 2.87 22.39
N ASN A 59 -2.11 3.32 23.16
CA ASN A 59 -1.86 4.32 24.19
C ASN A 59 -0.91 3.66 25.20
N GLN A 60 0.31 4.20 25.32
CA GLN A 60 1.16 3.92 26.48
C GLN A 60 0.59 4.60 27.73
#